data_AF-A0A9W8F841-F1
#
_entry.id   AF-A0A9W8F841-F1
#
_cell.length_a   1.000
_cell.length_b   1.000
_cell.length_c   1.000
_cell.angle_alpha   90.00
_cell.angle_beta   90.00
_cell.angle_gamma   90.00
#
_symmetry.space_group_name_H-M   'P 1'
#
loop_
_entity.id
_entity.type
_entity.pdbx_description
1 polymer ?
#
loop_
_entity_poly.entity_id
_entity_poly.type
_entity_poly.pdbx_seq_one_letter_code
_entity_poly.pdbx_strand_id
1 'polypeptide(L)'
;MQKGNNSNCRVFELSKKSVKAQGKAVKTICSTSDYDYQKCIAIDALGRLVAGGSTDGTLAVVQYPSLRQAFPYVEAAGEVNDVDFNASGKWLAVATDNELKVISTKDGSLVQNIDGPHTASGQPAVFRFAKFGANSKSKVKGGIEVKSVLYTVLNTKSRKLAYIVMWDTELWSRIATRPVCQSAITTFALSPSGRLLAVATASLQIAICDAYTLKVLLRVPAAHSFAITALAFDRDDKYLISGSADETCQVLRLPETWPTALDGVVDLVMANLPAVMITIVLLIAIMAALAMHR
;
A
#
# COMPACT_ATOMS: atom_id res chain seq x y z
N MET A 1 -5.01 -2.22 37.05
CA MET A 1 -4.59 -1.02 36.32
C MET A 1 -5.18 0.20 37.02
N GLN A 2 -4.42 1.27 37.22
CA GLN A 2 -4.98 2.51 37.75
C GLN A 2 -5.87 3.15 36.67
N LYS A 3 -7.11 3.52 37.02
CA LYS A 3 -7.96 4.35 36.16
C LYS A 3 -7.21 5.67 35.91
N GLY A 4 -6.84 5.94 34.67
CA GLY A 4 -6.10 7.13 34.27
C GLY A 4 -6.67 7.70 32.97
N ASN A 5 -6.42 8.99 32.72
CA ASN A 5 -6.83 9.63 31.48
C ASN A 5 -5.85 9.21 30.35
N ASN A 6 -6.31 8.42 29.39
CA ASN A 6 -5.48 7.93 28.29
C ASN A 6 -5.30 9.01 27.20
N SER A 7 -4.29 9.86 27.36
CA SER A 7 -3.79 10.73 26.28
C SER A 7 -2.89 9.92 25.36
N ASN A 8 -3.53 9.16 24.47
CA ASN A 8 -2.89 8.15 23.63
C ASN A 8 -2.06 8.74 22.48
N CYS A 9 -2.42 9.91 21.94
CA CYS A 9 -1.64 10.59 20.91
C CYS A 9 -0.62 11.52 21.56
N ARG A 10 0.67 11.24 21.39
CA ARG A 10 1.78 11.90 22.11
C ARG A 10 2.81 12.47 21.13
N VAL A 11 3.37 13.63 21.47
CA VAL A 11 4.35 14.32 20.62
C VAL A 11 5.76 14.14 21.17
N PHE A 12 6.65 13.73 20.27
CA PHE A 12 8.09 13.62 20.51
C PHE A 12 8.84 14.51 19.53
N GLU A 13 9.93 15.09 20.00
CA GLU A 13 10.93 15.75 19.17
C GLU A 13 12.08 14.78 18.92
N LEU A 14 12.42 14.60 17.66
CA LEU A 14 13.51 13.75 17.22
C LEU A 14 14.68 14.63 16.80
N SER A 15 15.83 14.42 17.43
CA SER A 15 17.11 14.97 17.00
C SER A 15 18.01 13.82 16.48
N LYS A 16 19.15 14.16 15.88
CA LYS A 16 20.13 13.15 15.42
C LYS A 16 20.60 12.21 16.54
N LYS A 17 20.53 12.62 17.82
CA LYS A 17 21.12 11.89 18.96
C LYS A 17 20.12 11.55 20.07
N SER A 18 18.88 12.02 19.98
CA SER A 18 17.92 11.85 21.07
C SER A 18 16.48 11.92 20.59
N VAL A 19 15.61 11.25 21.34
CA VAL A 19 14.16 11.40 21.28
C VAL A 19 13.72 12.04 22.59
N LYS A 20 13.03 13.18 22.52
CA LYS A 20 12.56 13.90 23.71
C LYS A 20 11.04 14.05 23.66
N ALA A 21 10.36 13.57 24.70
CA ALA A 21 8.94 13.84 24.88
C ALA A 21 8.71 15.35 25.06
N GLN A 22 7.77 15.92 24.31
CA GLN A 22 7.45 17.35 24.38
C GLN A 22 6.45 17.70 25.50
N GLY A 23 5.96 16.71 26.24
CA GLY A 23 4.90 16.88 27.24
C GLY A 23 3.53 17.23 26.64
N LYS A 24 3.40 17.27 25.31
CA LYS A 24 2.14 17.48 24.60
C LYS A 24 1.50 16.13 24.26
N ALA A 25 0.27 15.94 24.69
CA ALA A 25 -0.53 14.77 24.38
C ALA A 25 -2.02 15.14 24.31
N VAL A 26 -2.79 14.33 23.58
CA VAL A 26 -4.24 14.49 23.44
C VAL A 26 -4.91 13.12 23.35
N LYS A 27 -6.12 13.01 23.89
CA LYS A 27 -6.96 11.82 23.73
C LYS A 27 -7.63 11.88 22.36
N THR A 28 -7.49 10.81 21.57
CA THR A 28 -8.01 10.73 20.19
C THR A 28 -8.90 9.50 19.97
N ILE A 29 -9.29 8.83 21.05
CA ILE A 29 -10.14 7.64 21.06
C ILE A 29 -11.34 7.98 21.94
N CYS A 30 -12.56 7.65 21.53
CA CYS A 30 -13.76 7.93 22.33
C CYS A 30 -14.01 6.85 23.38
N SER A 31 -13.69 5.59 23.06
CA SER A 31 -13.93 4.44 23.92
C SER A 31 -13.36 4.59 25.34
N THR A 32 -14.04 3.93 26.27
CA THR A 32 -13.65 3.75 27.68
C THR A 32 -13.10 2.35 27.96
N SER A 33 -13.08 1.47 26.95
CA SER A 33 -12.53 0.12 27.03
C SER A 33 -11.00 0.17 27.00
N ASP A 34 -10.36 -0.62 27.87
CA ASP A 34 -8.90 -0.78 27.89
C ASP A 34 -8.38 -1.65 26.72
N TYR A 35 -9.28 -2.31 25.98
CA TYR A 35 -8.94 -3.08 24.78
C TYR A 35 -8.76 -2.20 23.55
N ASP A 36 -9.30 -0.98 23.57
CA ASP A 36 -9.25 -0.09 22.42
C ASP A 36 -7.97 0.74 22.39
N TYR A 37 -7.35 0.78 21.23
CA TYR A 37 -6.09 1.50 21.03
C TYR A 37 -6.06 2.23 19.69
N GLN A 38 -5.16 3.21 19.61
CA GLN A 38 -4.89 3.94 18.39
C GLN A 38 -4.08 3.02 17.47
N LYS A 39 -4.72 2.59 16.38
CA LYS A 39 -4.19 1.59 15.46
C LYS A 39 -3.33 2.21 14.36
N CYS A 40 -3.68 3.41 13.92
CA CYS A 40 -2.98 4.12 12.86
C CYS A 40 -2.85 5.62 13.17
N ILE A 41 -1.87 6.25 12.51
CA ILE A 41 -1.62 7.68 12.58
C ILE A 41 -1.02 8.18 11.26
N ALA A 42 -1.42 9.38 10.83
CA ALA A 42 -0.82 10.08 9.70
C ALA A 42 -0.70 11.58 9.99
N ILE A 43 0.25 12.24 9.33
CA ILE A 43 0.46 13.69 9.39
C ILE A 43 0.33 14.22 7.96
N ASP A 44 -0.35 15.35 7.76
CA ASP A 44 -0.43 15.97 6.43
C ASP A 44 0.95 16.48 5.97
N ALA A 45 1.12 16.64 4.65
CA ALA A 45 2.39 17.04 4.05
C ALA A 45 2.95 18.38 4.57
N LEU A 46 2.07 19.24 5.09
CA LEU A 46 2.42 20.55 5.66
C LEU A 46 2.63 20.52 7.18
N GLY A 47 2.44 19.38 7.85
CA GLY A 47 2.64 19.22 9.29
C GLY A 47 1.62 19.97 10.15
N ARG A 48 0.44 20.30 9.60
CA ARG A 48 -0.63 21.07 10.24
C ARG A 48 -1.70 20.19 10.85
N LEU A 49 -1.94 19.00 10.31
CA LEU A 49 -2.98 18.08 10.76
C LEU A 49 -2.38 16.72 11.08
N VAL A 50 -2.90 16.10 12.15
CA VAL A 50 -2.60 14.73 12.54
C VAL A 50 -3.91 13.97 12.61
N ALA A 51 -4.02 12.89 11.86
CA ALA A 51 -5.16 11.97 11.90
C ALA A 51 -4.77 10.71 12.66
N GLY A 52 -5.62 10.27 13.58
CA GLY A 52 -5.48 9.02 14.32
C GLY A 52 -6.76 8.20 14.22
N GLY A 53 -6.63 6.93 13.87
CA GLY A 53 -7.72 5.96 13.83
C GLY A 53 -7.55 4.87 14.88
N SER A 54 -8.66 4.38 15.44
CA SER A 54 -8.67 3.35 16.49
C SER A 54 -9.49 2.12 16.15
N THR A 55 -9.33 1.10 16.99
CA THR A 55 -10.06 -0.18 16.92
C THR A 55 -11.56 -0.03 17.20
N ASP A 56 -11.98 0.99 17.94
CA ASP A 56 -13.40 1.28 18.19
C ASP A 56 -14.11 1.95 16.99
N GLY A 57 -13.40 2.22 15.89
CA GLY A 57 -13.92 2.91 14.72
C GLY A 57 -13.89 4.44 14.82
N THR A 58 -13.34 5.00 15.91
CA THR A 58 -13.13 6.45 16.02
C THR A 58 -12.02 6.91 15.07
N LEU A 59 -12.32 7.93 14.27
CA LEU A 59 -11.33 8.76 13.59
C LEU A 59 -11.29 10.15 14.22
N ALA A 60 -10.10 10.54 14.66
CA ALA A 60 -9.83 11.86 15.19
C ALA A 60 -8.84 12.60 14.32
N VAL A 61 -9.11 13.88 14.06
CA VAL A 61 -8.17 14.78 13.38
C VAL A 61 -7.91 15.98 14.28
N VAL A 62 -6.64 16.24 14.57
CA VAL A 62 -6.20 17.33 15.42
C VAL A 62 -5.24 18.25 14.67
N GLN A 63 -5.25 19.52 15.03
CA GLN A 63 -4.30 20.52 14.54
C GLN A 63 -2.96 20.36 15.25
N TYR A 64 -1.85 20.51 14.53
CA TYR A 64 -0.51 20.60 15.09
C TYR A 64 0.02 22.03 14.88
N PRO A 65 0.67 22.65 15.89
CA PRO A 65 1.17 22.08 17.15
C PRO A 65 0.24 22.21 18.37
N SER A 66 -1.02 22.64 18.18
CA SER A 66 -1.97 22.94 19.27
C SER A 66 -2.63 21.70 19.89
N LEU A 67 -2.69 20.60 19.14
CA LEU A 67 -3.44 19.36 19.41
C LEU A 67 -4.94 19.58 19.66
N ARG A 68 -5.49 20.71 19.22
CA ARG A 68 -6.94 20.93 19.26
C ARG A 68 -7.61 20.12 18.17
N GLN A 69 -8.75 19.55 18.48
CA GLN A 69 -9.59 18.86 17.52
C GLN A 69 -9.92 19.79 16.33
N ALA A 70 -9.66 19.33 15.11
CA ALA A 70 -9.88 20.11 13.89
C ALA A 70 -11.38 20.18 13.54
N PHE A 71 -12.10 19.08 13.77
CA PHE A 71 -13.55 18.92 13.62
C PHE A 71 -14.02 17.71 14.45
N PRO A 72 -15.34 17.56 14.74
CA PRO A 72 -15.87 16.44 15.53
C PRO A 72 -15.36 15.06 15.09
N TYR A 73 -15.36 14.09 16.01
CA TYR A 73 -14.91 12.75 15.69
C TYR A 73 -15.76 12.17 14.55
N VAL A 74 -15.10 11.46 13.64
CA VAL A 74 -15.78 10.81 12.53
C VAL A 74 -15.90 9.34 12.88
N GLU A 75 -17.12 8.84 12.90
CA GLU A 75 -17.39 7.42 13.11
C GLU A 75 -17.23 6.65 11.80
N ALA A 76 -16.44 5.58 11.87
CA ALA A 76 -16.21 4.68 10.77
C ALA A 76 -16.81 3.29 11.06
N ALA A 77 -17.23 2.60 10.01
CA ALA A 77 -17.85 1.28 10.12
C ALA A 77 -16.77 0.21 10.37
N GLY A 78 -16.52 -0.10 11.64
CA GLY A 78 -15.50 -1.07 12.07
C GLY A 78 -14.14 -0.43 12.34
N GLU A 79 -13.12 -1.25 12.58
CA GLU A 79 -11.80 -0.76 12.99
C GLU A 79 -11.15 0.14 11.92
N VAL A 80 -10.57 1.27 12.32
CA VAL A 80 -9.81 2.12 11.41
C VAL A 80 -8.42 1.54 11.20
N ASN A 81 -8.24 0.88 10.06
CA ASN A 81 -7.06 0.10 9.73
C ASN A 81 -5.88 0.97 9.30
N ASP A 82 -6.15 2.02 8.53
CA ASP A 82 -5.13 2.92 8.01
C ASP A 82 -5.76 4.24 7.56
N VAL A 83 -4.96 5.30 7.59
CA VAL A 83 -5.35 6.64 7.13
C VAL A 83 -4.25 7.27 6.31
N ASP A 84 -4.61 8.12 5.36
CA ASP A 84 -3.63 8.89 4.60
C ASP A 84 -4.17 10.20 4.04
N PHE A 85 -3.36 11.24 4.13
CA PHE A 85 -3.69 12.55 3.56
C PHE A 85 -3.24 12.61 2.10
N ASN A 86 -4.06 13.18 1.23
CA ASN A 86 -3.60 13.46 -0.12
C ASN A 86 -2.55 14.59 -0.12
N ALA A 87 -1.74 14.68 -1.18
CA ALA A 87 -0.63 15.63 -1.24
C ALA A 87 -1.05 17.10 -1.05
N SER A 88 -2.25 17.48 -1.51
CA SER A 88 -2.79 18.83 -1.31
C SER A 88 -3.24 19.12 0.13
N GLY A 89 -3.38 18.08 0.96
CA GLY A 89 -3.96 18.15 2.30
C GLY A 89 -5.46 18.44 2.31
N LYS A 90 -6.16 18.30 1.17
CA LYS A 90 -7.62 18.53 1.02
C LYS A 90 -8.44 17.33 1.47
N TRP A 91 -7.92 16.13 1.27
CA TRP A 91 -8.63 14.89 1.52
C TRP A 91 -7.86 13.97 2.45
N LEU A 92 -8.61 13.22 3.26
CA LEU A 92 -8.12 12.15 4.11
C LEU A 92 -8.86 10.86 3.72
N ALA A 93 -8.11 9.84 3.33
CA ALA A 93 -8.63 8.49 3.11
C ALA A 93 -8.60 7.71 4.42
N VAL A 94 -9.61 6.88 4.64
CA VAL A 94 -9.85 6.13 5.87
C VAL A 94 -10.26 4.71 5.46
N ALA A 95 -9.35 3.76 5.65
CA ALA A 95 -9.61 2.35 5.37
C ALA A 95 -10.11 1.66 6.63
N THR A 96 -11.21 0.93 6.52
CA THR A 96 -11.73 0.08 7.61
C THR A 96 -12.03 -1.33 7.14
N ASP A 97 -12.52 -2.16 8.06
CA ASP A 97 -12.96 -3.50 7.71
C ASP A 97 -14.17 -3.51 6.76
N ASN A 98 -15.02 -2.49 6.80
CA ASN A 98 -16.30 -2.51 6.08
C ASN A 98 -16.47 -1.40 5.04
N GLU A 99 -15.62 -0.37 5.07
CA GLU A 99 -15.72 0.76 4.15
C GLU A 99 -14.36 1.39 3.84
N LEU A 100 -14.31 2.11 2.72
CA LEU A 100 -13.28 3.08 2.42
C LEU A 100 -13.95 4.46 2.34
N LYS A 101 -13.67 5.29 3.34
CA LYS A 101 -14.14 6.68 3.37
C LYS A 101 -13.08 7.62 2.87
N VAL A 102 -13.52 8.67 2.18
CA VAL A 102 -12.73 9.86 1.89
C VAL A 102 -13.48 11.05 2.44
N ILE A 103 -12.81 11.83 3.28
CA ILE A 103 -13.40 13.01 3.92
C ILE A 103 -12.62 14.28 3.58
N SER A 104 -13.31 15.40 3.65
CA SER A 104 -12.74 16.74 3.57
C SER A 104 -11.97 17.04 4.86
N THR A 105 -10.72 17.49 4.73
CA THR A 105 -9.90 17.90 5.88
C THR A 105 -10.29 19.27 6.44
N LYS A 106 -11.15 20.02 5.73
CA LYS A 106 -11.64 21.33 6.15
C LYS A 106 -12.59 21.23 7.34
N ASP A 107 -13.47 20.23 7.32
CA ASP A 107 -14.63 20.14 8.21
C ASP A 107 -15.03 18.70 8.57
N GLY A 108 -14.33 17.68 8.05
CA GLY A 108 -14.66 16.28 8.29
C GLY A 108 -15.84 15.76 7.47
N SER A 109 -16.38 16.55 6.53
CA SER A 109 -17.51 16.13 5.71
C SER A 109 -17.13 14.96 4.78
N LEU A 110 -18.08 14.04 4.58
CA LEU A 110 -17.91 12.90 3.68
C LEU A 110 -17.84 13.39 2.22
N VAL A 111 -16.79 12.97 1.51
CA VAL A 111 -16.59 13.24 0.08
C VAL A 111 -16.95 12.02 -0.75
N GLN A 112 -16.50 10.84 -0.31
CA GLN A 112 -16.81 9.57 -0.95
C GLN A 112 -16.87 8.45 0.08
N ASN A 113 -17.75 7.47 -0.14
CA ASN A 113 -17.79 6.22 0.59
C ASN A 113 -17.87 5.02 -0.36
N ILE A 114 -17.06 4.00 -0.09
CA ILE A 114 -17.13 2.71 -0.77
C ILE A 114 -17.36 1.64 0.28
N ASP A 115 -18.60 1.16 0.35
CA ASP A 115 -19.04 0.13 1.28
C ASP A 115 -18.79 -1.28 0.76
N GLY A 116 -18.71 -2.25 1.67
CA GLY A 116 -18.69 -3.67 1.35
C GLY A 116 -17.46 -4.08 0.53
N PRO A 117 -16.24 -3.95 1.06
CA PRO A 117 -15.01 -4.31 0.36
C PRO A 117 -15.11 -5.71 -0.25
N HIS A 118 -14.87 -5.79 -1.56
CA HIS A 118 -14.92 -7.03 -2.32
C HIS A 118 -13.85 -7.07 -3.40
N THR A 119 -13.35 -8.27 -3.70
CA THR A 119 -12.43 -8.51 -4.82
C THR A 119 -13.13 -8.25 -6.16
N ALA A 120 -12.36 -8.22 -7.26
CA ALA A 120 -12.94 -8.16 -8.60
C ALA A 120 -13.89 -9.34 -8.92
N SER A 121 -13.69 -10.49 -8.26
CA SER A 121 -14.56 -11.67 -8.36
C SER A 121 -15.74 -11.68 -7.37
N GLY A 122 -15.95 -10.58 -6.63
CA GLY A 122 -17.05 -10.46 -5.65
C GLY A 122 -16.81 -11.14 -4.31
N GLN A 123 -15.60 -11.65 -4.03
CA GLN A 123 -15.30 -12.26 -2.74
C GLN A 123 -15.22 -11.18 -1.64
N PRO A 124 -15.86 -11.38 -0.47
CA PRO A 124 -15.77 -10.44 0.63
C PRO A 124 -14.33 -10.22 1.09
N ALA A 125 -13.99 -8.96 1.34
CA ALA A 125 -12.67 -8.50 1.74
C ALA A 125 -12.78 -7.49 2.89
N VAL A 126 -11.64 -6.92 3.28
CA VAL A 126 -11.49 -5.80 4.22
C VAL A 126 -10.45 -4.82 3.65
N PHE A 127 -10.65 -3.52 3.82
CA PHE A 127 -9.62 -2.53 3.46
C PHE A 127 -8.58 -2.45 4.57
N ARG A 128 -7.32 -2.76 4.25
CA ARG A 128 -6.24 -2.81 5.23
C ARG A 128 -5.35 -1.58 5.22
N PHE A 129 -5.13 -1.03 4.04
CA PHE A 129 -4.28 0.13 3.83
C PHE A 129 -4.91 1.03 2.78
N ALA A 130 -4.72 2.33 2.92
CA ALA A 130 -5.08 3.35 1.95
C ALA A 130 -3.94 4.37 1.88
N LYS A 131 -3.38 4.58 0.70
CA LYS A 131 -2.30 5.55 0.45
C LYS A 131 -2.52 6.29 -0.85
N PHE A 132 -2.57 7.62 -0.80
CA PHE A 132 -2.62 8.45 -1.98
C PHE A 132 -1.29 8.36 -2.74
N GLY A 133 -1.38 8.24 -4.06
CA GLY A 133 -0.22 8.29 -4.93
C GLY A 133 0.44 9.66 -4.92
N ALA A 134 1.76 9.72 -4.77
CA ALA A 134 2.52 10.95 -4.92
C ALA A 134 2.56 11.36 -6.41
N ASN A 135 1.89 12.47 -6.77
CA ASN A 135 1.96 13.18 -8.05
C ASN A 135 2.26 12.31 -9.28
N SER A 136 1.45 11.29 -9.48
CA SER A 136 1.55 10.46 -10.66
C SER A 136 0.84 11.21 -11.78
N LYS A 137 1.58 11.88 -12.68
CA LYS A 137 1.15 11.94 -14.09
C LYS A 137 1.20 10.51 -14.61
N SER A 138 0.20 9.71 -14.27
CA SER A 138 0.08 8.34 -14.80
C SER A 138 -0.53 8.44 -16.17
N LYS A 139 0.26 8.11 -17.20
CA LYS A 139 -0.34 7.63 -18.44
C LYS A 139 -0.83 6.21 -18.18
N VAL A 140 -2.11 6.06 -17.85
CA VAL A 140 -2.73 4.73 -17.83
C VAL A 140 -2.81 4.23 -19.27
N LYS A 141 -2.67 2.91 -19.45
CA LYS A 141 -2.77 2.24 -20.76
C LYS A 141 -4.09 2.64 -21.43
N GLY A 142 -4.04 3.43 -22.51
CA GLY A 142 -5.21 4.03 -23.15
C GLY A 142 -5.19 5.56 -23.26
N GLY A 143 -4.14 6.24 -22.78
CA GLY A 143 -3.96 7.69 -22.97
C GLY A 143 -4.73 8.57 -21.99
N ILE A 144 -5.44 7.98 -21.03
CA ILE A 144 -6.10 8.72 -19.94
C ILE A 144 -5.00 9.15 -18.95
N GLU A 145 -4.79 10.46 -18.87
CA GLU A 145 -3.94 11.07 -17.86
C GLU A 145 -4.71 11.06 -16.54
N VAL A 146 -4.34 10.16 -15.64
CA VAL A 146 -4.88 10.17 -14.27
C VAL A 146 -3.97 11.07 -13.44
N LYS A 147 -4.52 12.18 -12.95
CA LYS A 147 -3.75 13.22 -12.23
C LYS A 147 -3.40 12.82 -10.80
N SER A 148 -4.24 12.00 -10.18
CA SER A 148 -4.09 11.56 -8.79
C SER A 148 -4.81 10.25 -8.57
N VAL A 149 -4.16 9.33 -7.84
CA VAL A 149 -4.66 7.99 -7.55
C VAL A 149 -4.68 7.72 -6.06
N LEU A 150 -5.54 6.81 -5.64
CA LEU A 150 -5.52 6.21 -4.32
C LEU A 150 -5.21 4.72 -4.47
N TYR A 151 -4.26 4.21 -3.71
CA TYR A 151 -3.99 2.78 -3.61
C TYR A 151 -4.64 2.25 -2.35
N THR A 152 -5.34 1.12 -2.47
CA THR A 152 -5.82 0.40 -1.31
C THR A 152 -5.41 -1.06 -1.34
N VAL A 153 -5.15 -1.61 -0.17
CA VAL A 153 -4.93 -3.04 0.00
C VAL A 153 -6.21 -3.71 0.49
N LEU A 154 -6.61 -4.76 -0.22
CA LEU A 154 -7.72 -5.63 0.16
C LEU A 154 -7.19 -6.99 0.58
N ASN A 155 -7.49 -7.40 1.82
CA ASN A 155 -7.35 -8.79 2.24
C ASN A 155 -8.70 -9.48 2.13
N THR A 156 -8.78 -10.67 1.54
CA THR A 156 -10.02 -11.44 1.59
C THR A 156 -10.36 -11.80 3.04
N LYS A 157 -11.65 -11.93 3.38
CA LYS A 157 -12.07 -12.38 4.72
C LYS A 157 -11.53 -13.77 5.05
N SER A 158 -11.32 -14.62 4.03
CA SER A 158 -10.65 -15.92 4.16
C SER A 158 -9.15 -15.84 4.46
N ARG A 159 -8.54 -14.64 4.32
CA ARG A 159 -7.10 -14.36 4.48
C ARG A 159 -6.16 -15.12 3.54
N LYS A 160 -6.71 -15.79 2.53
CA LYS A 160 -5.95 -16.59 1.54
C LYS A 160 -5.39 -15.77 0.39
N LEU A 161 -6.00 -14.64 0.06
CA LEU A 161 -5.58 -13.79 -1.05
C LEU A 161 -5.57 -12.33 -0.61
N ALA A 162 -4.64 -11.58 -1.20
CA ALA A 162 -4.58 -10.13 -1.03
C ALA A 162 -4.39 -9.44 -2.39
N TYR A 163 -5.02 -8.27 -2.49
CA TYR A 163 -5.08 -7.48 -3.71
C TYR A 163 -4.63 -6.06 -3.44
N ILE A 164 -4.05 -5.43 -4.46
CA ILE A 164 -3.94 -3.97 -4.53
C ILE A 164 -4.98 -3.48 -5.52
N VAL A 165 -5.69 -2.44 -5.13
CA VAL A 165 -6.65 -1.73 -5.97
C VAL A 165 -6.14 -0.30 -6.15
N MET A 166 -6.17 0.17 -7.39
CA MET A 166 -5.89 1.55 -7.76
C MET A 166 -7.21 2.23 -8.12
N TRP A 167 -7.45 3.39 -7.53
CA TRP A 167 -8.65 4.19 -7.71
C TRP A 167 -8.32 5.53 -8.34
N ASP A 168 -9.17 5.97 -9.25
CA ASP A 168 -9.19 7.34 -9.73
C ASP A 168 -9.73 8.25 -8.62
N THR A 169 -9.09 9.40 -8.35
CA THR A 169 -9.52 10.30 -7.27
C THR A 169 -10.34 11.50 -7.75
N GLU A 170 -10.51 11.67 -9.07
CA GLU A 170 -11.47 12.60 -9.65
C GLU A 170 -12.86 11.94 -9.76
N LEU A 171 -12.89 10.70 -10.26
CA LEU A 171 -14.13 9.95 -10.52
C LEU A 171 -14.44 8.89 -9.46
N TRP A 172 -13.51 8.59 -8.55
CA TRP A 172 -13.66 7.55 -7.52
C TRP A 172 -13.98 6.14 -8.07
N SER A 173 -13.56 5.87 -9.30
CA SER A 173 -13.75 4.60 -9.97
C SER A 173 -12.51 3.70 -9.84
N ARG A 174 -12.71 2.38 -9.89
CA ARG A 174 -11.59 1.42 -9.89
C ARG A 174 -10.87 1.46 -11.23
N ILE A 175 -9.59 1.83 -11.24
CA ILE A 175 -8.72 1.79 -12.43
C ILE A 175 -8.20 0.38 -12.65
N ALA A 176 -7.68 -0.24 -11.58
CA ALA A 176 -7.08 -1.56 -11.66
C ALA A 176 -7.25 -2.32 -10.34
N THR A 177 -7.34 -3.63 -10.42
CA THR A 177 -7.30 -4.54 -9.27
C THR A 177 -6.39 -5.70 -9.63
N ARG A 178 -5.39 -5.99 -8.79
CA ARG A 178 -4.50 -7.14 -9.03
C ARG A 178 -4.27 -7.96 -7.76
N PRO A 179 -4.37 -9.30 -7.85
CA PRO A 179 -3.88 -10.17 -6.79
C PRO A 179 -2.36 -10.07 -6.74
N VAL A 180 -1.80 -9.82 -5.55
CA VAL A 180 -0.36 -9.67 -5.36
C VAL A 180 0.22 -10.80 -4.52
N CYS A 181 -0.52 -11.33 -3.55
CA CYS A 181 -0.04 -12.35 -2.62
C CYS A 181 -1.12 -13.41 -2.30
N GLN A 182 -0.66 -14.63 -2.02
CA GLN A 182 -1.49 -15.75 -1.54
C GLN A 182 -1.50 -15.84 0.00
N SER A 183 -1.53 -14.69 0.65
CA SER A 183 -1.61 -14.55 2.11
C SER A 183 -2.01 -13.11 2.42
N ALA A 184 -2.69 -12.90 3.55
CA ALA A 184 -3.08 -11.58 4.02
C ALA A 184 -1.87 -10.65 4.15
N ILE A 185 -1.99 -9.43 3.62
CA ILE A 185 -0.99 -8.37 3.77
C ILE A 185 -1.06 -7.80 5.19
N THR A 186 0.09 -7.68 5.84
CA THR A 186 0.26 -7.16 7.21
C THR A 186 0.75 -5.73 7.25
N THR A 187 1.48 -5.27 6.22
CA THR A 187 1.97 -3.89 6.10
C THR A 187 2.18 -3.51 4.63
N PHE A 188 2.14 -2.20 4.35
CA PHE A 188 2.15 -1.62 3.01
C PHE A 188 2.91 -0.29 2.99
N ALA A 189 3.69 -0.06 1.93
CA ALA A 189 4.40 1.19 1.72
C ALA A 189 4.34 1.61 0.24
N LEU A 190 4.21 2.91 0.01
CA LEU A 190 4.40 3.56 -1.30
C LEU A 190 5.77 4.25 -1.29
N SER A 191 6.52 4.07 -2.36
CA SER A 191 7.82 4.72 -2.54
C SER A 191 7.67 6.23 -2.75
N PRO A 192 8.58 7.08 -2.24
CA PRO A 192 8.58 8.53 -2.48
C PRO A 192 8.44 8.97 -3.95
N SER A 193 9.03 8.27 -4.93
CA SER A 193 8.82 8.65 -6.35
C SER A 193 7.44 8.29 -6.90
N GLY A 194 6.63 7.55 -6.14
CA GLY A 194 5.35 7.01 -6.56
C GLY A 194 5.43 5.82 -7.53
N ARG A 195 6.63 5.28 -7.82
CA ARG A 195 6.83 4.21 -8.83
C ARG A 195 6.69 2.80 -8.27
N LEU A 196 6.96 2.60 -6.99
CA LEU A 196 6.98 1.28 -6.35
C LEU A 196 6.01 1.21 -5.19
N LEU A 197 5.43 0.02 -5.03
CA LEU A 197 4.67 -0.39 -3.86
C LEU A 197 5.39 -1.56 -3.20
N ALA A 198 5.44 -1.59 -1.88
CA ALA A 198 5.90 -2.75 -1.13
C ALA A 198 4.77 -3.26 -0.23
N VAL A 199 4.60 -4.58 -0.21
CA VAL A 199 3.68 -5.27 0.70
C VAL A 199 4.44 -6.36 1.45
N ALA A 200 4.10 -6.56 2.72
CA ALA A 200 4.54 -7.75 3.46
C ALA A 200 3.33 -8.60 3.84
N THR A 201 3.51 -9.91 3.92
CA THR A 201 2.42 -10.86 4.17
C THR A 201 2.54 -11.54 5.53
N ALA A 202 1.44 -12.14 5.98
CA ALA A 202 1.44 -13.02 7.15
C ALA A 202 2.26 -14.30 6.94
N SER A 203 2.64 -14.62 5.70
CA SER A 203 3.61 -15.69 5.36
C SER A 203 5.07 -15.22 5.36
N LEU A 204 5.35 -14.05 5.94
CA LEU A 204 6.69 -13.48 6.13
C LEU A 204 7.43 -13.19 4.80
N GLN A 205 6.67 -12.98 3.73
CA GLN A 205 7.19 -12.61 2.43
C GLN A 205 7.04 -11.11 2.21
N ILE A 206 7.99 -10.53 1.49
CA ILE A 206 7.86 -9.17 0.95
C ILE A 206 7.67 -9.28 -0.55
N ALA A 207 6.74 -8.50 -1.12
CA ALA A 207 6.60 -8.32 -2.54
C ALA A 207 6.72 -6.84 -2.90
N ILE A 208 7.52 -6.54 -3.92
CA ILE A 208 7.66 -5.22 -4.50
C ILE A 208 6.91 -5.21 -5.82
N CYS A 209 6.09 -4.19 -6.04
CA CYS A 209 5.20 -4.07 -7.18
C CYS A 209 5.43 -2.75 -7.90
N ASP A 210 5.22 -2.75 -9.21
CA ASP A 210 5.12 -1.54 -10.00
C ASP A 210 3.81 -0.82 -9.68
N ALA A 211 3.89 0.45 -9.29
CA ALA A 211 2.74 1.22 -8.84
C ALA A 211 1.77 1.55 -9.99
N TYR A 212 2.22 1.57 -11.24
CA TYR A 212 1.40 1.91 -12.41
C TYR A 212 0.56 0.73 -12.89
N THR A 213 1.15 -0.46 -12.91
CA THR A 213 0.55 -1.69 -13.45
C THR A 213 0.07 -2.64 -12.37
N LEU A 214 0.46 -2.41 -11.12
CA LEU A 214 0.24 -3.28 -9.95
C LEU A 214 0.86 -4.68 -10.12
N LYS A 215 1.79 -4.85 -11.06
CA LYS A 215 2.50 -6.12 -11.25
C LYS A 215 3.55 -6.31 -10.17
N VAL A 216 3.67 -7.52 -9.65
CA VAL A 216 4.77 -7.91 -8.77
C VAL A 216 6.05 -7.97 -9.60
N LEU A 217 7.06 -7.22 -9.18
CA LEU A 217 8.39 -7.14 -9.80
C LEU A 217 9.40 -8.06 -9.10
N LEU A 218 9.32 -8.17 -7.77
CA LEU A 218 10.23 -8.98 -6.97
C LEU A 218 9.47 -9.58 -5.78
N ARG A 219 9.85 -10.81 -5.41
CA ARG A 219 9.46 -11.45 -4.16
C ARG A 219 10.70 -11.78 -3.34
N VAL A 220 10.65 -11.45 -2.06
CA VAL A 220 11.64 -11.86 -1.07
C VAL A 220 10.94 -12.86 -0.14
N PRO A 221 11.12 -14.17 -0.35
CA PRO A 221 10.55 -15.18 0.52
C PRO A 221 11.31 -15.21 1.85
N ALA A 222 10.60 -15.56 2.94
CA ALA A 222 11.20 -15.71 4.26
C ALA A 222 12.08 -14.51 4.66
N ALA A 223 11.58 -13.30 4.41
CA ALA A 223 12.32 -12.07 4.71
C ALA A 223 12.56 -11.94 6.22
N HIS A 224 11.68 -12.48 7.06
CA HIS A 224 11.79 -12.42 8.51
C HIS A 224 11.35 -13.75 9.14
N SER A 225 11.70 -13.95 10.41
CA SER A 225 11.31 -15.15 11.19
C SER A 225 10.00 -14.99 11.94
N PHE A 226 9.55 -13.74 12.13
CA PHE A 226 8.24 -13.39 12.69
C PHE A 226 7.56 -12.29 11.85
N ALA A 227 6.35 -11.91 12.26
CA ALA A 227 5.49 -10.98 11.54
C ALA A 227 6.20 -9.66 11.20
N ILE A 228 6.15 -9.31 9.92
CA ILE A 228 6.66 -8.03 9.40
C ILE A 228 5.61 -6.97 9.73
N THR A 229 6.00 -5.99 10.52
CA THR A 229 5.12 -4.96 11.10
C THR A 229 5.28 -3.61 10.41
N ALA A 230 6.44 -3.35 9.81
CA ALA A 230 6.72 -2.08 9.14
C ALA A 230 7.48 -2.27 7.83
N LEU A 231 7.17 -1.41 6.86
CA LEU A 231 7.91 -1.24 5.61
C LEU A 231 8.12 0.26 5.37
N ALA A 232 9.29 0.63 4.87
CA ALA A 232 9.59 1.98 4.44
C ALA A 232 10.61 1.97 3.30
N PHE A 233 10.35 2.74 2.25
CA PHE A 233 11.38 3.04 1.25
C PHE A 233 12.27 4.17 1.77
N ASP A 234 13.53 4.18 1.33
CA ASP A 234 14.36 5.36 1.45
C ASP A 234 13.91 6.46 0.48
N ARG A 235 14.49 7.66 0.61
CA ARG A 235 14.08 8.84 -0.18
C ARG A 235 14.33 8.70 -1.68
N ASP A 236 15.33 7.91 -2.06
CA ASP A 236 15.77 7.74 -3.45
C ASP A 236 15.24 6.45 -4.11
N ASP A 237 14.39 5.70 -3.43
CA ASP A 237 13.87 4.38 -3.84
C ASP A 237 14.95 3.33 -4.14
N LYS A 238 16.12 3.45 -3.49
CA LYS A 238 17.25 2.51 -3.61
C LYS A 238 17.17 1.39 -2.59
N TYR A 239 16.48 1.61 -1.48
CA TYR A 239 16.40 0.67 -0.37
C TYR A 239 14.96 0.53 0.13
N LEU A 240 14.61 -0.70 0.48
CA LEU A 240 13.44 -1.02 1.29
C LEU A 240 13.91 -1.47 2.66
N ILE A 241 13.40 -0.83 3.70
CA ILE A 241 13.61 -1.20 5.09
C ILE A 241 12.37 -1.94 5.59
N SER A 242 12.57 -3.12 6.18
CA SER A 242 11.53 -3.88 6.87
C SER A 242 11.83 -4.00 8.35
N GLY A 243 10.81 -3.84 9.19
CA GLY A 243 10.86 -4.09 10.63
C GLY A 243 9.92 -5.22 11.02
N SER A 244 10.31 -6.01 12.00
CA SER A 244 9.61 -7.25 12.35
C SER A 244 9.51 -7.44 13.86
N ALA A 245 8.53 -8.26 14.26
CA ALA A 245 8.38 -8.75 15.62
C ALA A 245 9.48 -9.75 16.01
N ASP A 246 10.38 -10.13 15.10
CA ASP A 246 11.60 -10.90 15.42
C ASP A 246 12.73 -10.04 16.00
N GLU A 247 12.43 -8.80 16.38
CA GLU A 247 13.37 -7.83 16.96
C GLU A 247 14.45 -7.35 15.98
N THR A 248 14.30 -7.62 14.68
CA THR A 248 15.24 -7.18 13.66
C THR A 248 14.64 -6.18 12.67
N CYS A 249 15.52 -5.38 12.09
CA CYS A 249 15.24 -4.62 10.88
C CYS A 249 16.17 -5.10 9.76
N GLN A 250 15.64 -5.23 8.55
CA GLN A 250 16.43 -5.58 7.37
C GLN A 250 16.41 -4.45 6.35
N VAL A 251 17.52 -4.32 5.62
CA VAL A 251 17.68 -3.34 4.55
C VAL A 251 17.94 -4.10 3.26
N LEU A 252 16.99 -3.99 2.33
CA LEU A 252 17.07 -4.59 1.01
C LEU A 252 17.45 -3.53 -0.01
N ARG A 253 18.59 -3.70 -0.69
CA ARG A 253 18.94 -2.88 -1.86
C ARG A 253 18.08 -3.29 -3.04
N LEU A 254 17.45 -2.32 -3.68
CA LEU A 254 16.60 -2.49 -4.85
C LEU A 254 17.43 -2.39 -6.14
N PRO A 255 17.05 -3.12 -7.21
CA PRO A 255 17.65 -2.95 -8.53
C PRO A 255 17.47 -1.51 -9.04
N GLU A 256 18.48 -0.99 -9.74
CA GLU A 256 18.39 0.32 -10.41
C GLU A 256 17.42 0.29 -11.59
N THR A 257 17.29 -0.87 -12.24
CA THR A 257 16.40 -1.11 -13.37
C THR A 257 15.50 -2.31 -13.09
N TRP A 258 14.22 -2.18 -13.42
CA TRP A 258 13.23 -3.23 -13.26
C TRP A 258 12.94 -3.92 -14.59
N PRO A 259 12.70 -5.25 -14.60
CA PRO A 259 12.30 -5.95 -15.80
C PRO A 259 11.04 -5.32 -16.40
N THR A 260 11.13 -4.94 -17.65
CA THR A 260 10.02 -4.41 -18.43
C THR A 260 9.20 -5.55 -19.04
N ALA A 261 8.02 -5.22 -19.57
CA ALA A 261 7.24 -6.19 -20.32
C ALA A 261 7.98 -6.70 -21.59
N LEU A 262 8.90 -5.89 -22.13
CA LEU A 262 9.68 -6.26 -23.31
C LEU A 262 10.75 -7.29 -22.97
N ASP A 263 11.38 -7.18 -21.80
CA ASP A 263 12.41 -8.13 -21.36
C ASP A 263 11.86 -9.56 -21.29
N GLY A 264 10.64 -9.74 -20.78
CA GLY A 264 9.98 -11.05 -20.79
C GLY A 264 9.63 -11.57 -22.19
N VAL A 265 9.37 -10.69 -23.17
CA VAL A 265 9.17 -11.08 -24.57
C VAL A 265 10.49 -11.51 -25.20
N VAL A 266 11.57 -10.76 -24.93
CA VAL A 266 12.92 -11.09 -25.39
C VAL A 266 13.36 -12.43 -24.79
N ASP A 267 13.20 -12.63 -23.49
CA ASP A 267 13.53 -13.90 -22.83
C ASP A 267 12.75 -15.08 -23.43
N LEU A 268 11.45 -14.90 -23.69
CA LEU A 268 10.63 -15.93 -24.34
C LEU A 268 11.10 -16.23 -25.76
N VAL A 269 11.38 -15.20 -26.56
CA VAL A 269 11.89 -15.36 -27.93
C VAL A 269 13.24 -16.08 -27.91
N MET A 270 14.16 -15.64 -27.05
CA MET A 270 15.50 -16.22 -26.92
C MET A 270 15.47 -17.66 -26.41
N ALA A 271 14.56 -18.00 -25.49
CA ALA A 271 14.37 -19.37 -25.01
C ALA A 271 13.84 -20.32 -26.09
N ASN A 272 13.03 -19.83 -27.02
CA ASN A 272 12.45 -20.64 -28.10
C ASN A 272 13.29 -20.62 -29.39
N LEU A 273 14.25 -19.70 -29.51
CA LEU A 273 15.11 -19.55 -30.69
C LEU A 273 15.83 -20.85 -31.11
N PRO A 274 16.43 -21.65 -30.19
CA PRO A 274 17.12 -22.88 -30.56
C PRO A 274 16.17 -23.93 -31.17
N ALA A 275 14.96 -24.06 -30.60
CA ALA A 275 13.96 -25.00 -31.10
C ALA A 275 13.46 -24.63 -32.49
N VAL A 276 13.26 -23.33 -32.75
CA VAL A 276 12.90 -22.80 -34.08
C VAL A 276 14.03 -23.03 -35.08
N MET A 277 15.29 -22.84 -34.68
CA MET A 277 16.44 -23.10 -35.57
C MET A 277 16.58 -24.58 -35.92
N ILE A 278 16.37 -25.49 -34.97
CA ILE A 278 16.42 -26.94 -35.21
C ILE A 278 15.32 -27.37 -36.20
N THR A 279 14.09 -26.87 -36.05
CA THR A 279 13.00 -27.22 -36.96
C THR A 279 13.23 -26.69 -38.37
N ILE A 280 13.79 -25.48 -38.51
CA ILE A 280 14.18 -24.92 -39.82
C ILE A 280 15.26 -25.79 -40.48
N VAL A 281 16.31 -26.20 -39.75
CA VAL A 281 17.38 -27.05 -40.31
C VAL A 281 16.84 -28.42 -40.75
N LEU A 282 15.96 -29.03 -39.96
CA LEU A 282 15.29 -30.28 -40.33
C LEU A 282 14.42 -30.13 -41.58
N LEU A 283 13.65 -29.05 -41.69
CA LEU A 283 12.84 -28.75 -42.88
C LEU A 283 13.72 -28.59 -44.13
N ILE A 284 14.84 -27.87 -44.02
CA ILE A 284 15.79 -27.71 -45.13
C ILE A 284 16.38 -29.06 -45.54
N ALA A 285 16.78 -29.90 -44.57
CA ALA A 285 17.32 -31.24 -44.85
C ALA A 285 16.29 -32.15 -45.53
N ILE A 286 15.03 -32.12 -45.11
CA ILE A 286 13.93 -32.88 -45.73
C ILE A 286 13.68 -32.40 -47.16
N MET A 287 13.63 -31.08 -47.39
CA MET A 287 13.44 -30.54 -48.73
C MET A 287 14.61 -30.88 -49.66
N ALA A 288 15.84 -30.84 -49.17
CA ALA A 288 17.03 -31.26 -49.93
C ALA A 288 16.96 -32.76 -50.29
N ALA A 289 16.58 -33.63 -49.35
CA ALA A 289 16.41 -35.05 -49.61
C ALA A 289 15.33 -35.33 -50.65
N LEU A 290 14.18 -34.64 -50.58
CA LEU A 290 13.10 -34.77 -51.56
C LEU A 290 13.51 -34.28 -52.96
N ALA A 291 14.36 -33.25 -53.04
CA ALA A 291 14.87 -32.73 -54.31
C ALA A 291 15.89 -33.67 -54.98
N MET A 292 16.64 -34.47 -54.21
CA MET A 292 17.58 -35.48 -54.76
C MET A 292 16.88 -36.76 -55.26
N HIS A 293 15.62 -36.97 -54.88
CA HIS A 293 14.81 -38.12 -55.31
C HIS A 293 13.86 -37.81 -56.49
N ARG A 294 13.98 -36.62 -57.11
CA ARG A 294 13.32 -36.25 -58.37
C ARG A 294 14.34 -36.22 -59.49
#